data_AF-A0A397VB68-F1
#
_entry.id   AF-A0A397VB68-F1
#
_cell.length_a   1.000
_cell.length_b   1.000
_cell.length_c   1.000
_cell.angle_alpha   90.00
_cell.angle_beta   90.00
_cell.angle_gamma   90.00
#
_symmetry.space_group_name_H-M   'P 1'
#
loop_
_entity.id
_entity.type
_entity.pdbx_description
1 polymer ?
#
loop_
_entity_poly.entity_id
_entity_poly.type
_entity_poly.pdbx_seq_one_letter_code
_entity_poly.pdbx_strand_id
1 'polypeptide(L)'
;MEPSPKLRSRVNKYFKRMFSRLCQFTVIIIILCIIFTIYKYKDVPDKSDYSHLEFKWKVDPASYLTPMGTKDGNPQYNILLDGHSHTYFSDGRMNPEQLLQWSMANGYNAIVVSDHNSIEGALEAQRIANAKYNDSIVVIPGMEYSCCRIHMNFIGIQSNPFGPFNKPHPSNEELKEMIDKVHKMGGLVTVNHIPWSNKTEWLNQVPTLQDHPTREELLEMGVDGFEIINGDVFDFETYVFANNHRTLKISGSDIHHPSDGAYAWTLLNAPNKTFEGIMAALRGKETSFFFDATGTRPRYYPAYNRNYLASLPLISFANAFTFFDDYRGMYSFQGGFCHERKFVVHWLSYFYFVLYCLIFFTLYELARKVVKLAYAKYKMWTYNRRNRLRRLDSNDSGHNREHYTDIDVIDMEP
;
A
#
# COMPACT_ATOMS: atom_id res chain seq x y z
N MET A 1 27.26 -42.93 42.08
CA MET A 1 27.94 -41.95 42.96
C MET A 1 27.07 -40.71 43.04
N GLU A 2 26.45 -40.45 44.19
CA GLU A 2 25.73 -39.19 44.38
C GLU A 2 26.72 -38.01 44.42
N PRO A 3 26.41 -36.88 43.76
CA PRO A 3 27.25 -35.70 43.80
C PRO A 3 27.35 -35.14 45.24
N SER A 4 28.53 -34.65 45.62
CA SER A 4 28.75 -34.12 46.97
C SER A 4 27.77 -32.97 47.31
N PRO A 5 27.40 -32.78 48.59
CA PRO A 5 26.45 -31.74 49.00
C PRO A 5 26.84 -30.32 48.53
N LYS A 6 28.14 -30.03 48.47
CA LYS A 6 28.68 -28.76 47.94
C LYS A 6 28.45 -28.61 46.43
N LEU A 7 28.62 -29.68 45.65
CA LEU A 7 28.35 -29.68 44.21
C LEU A 7 26.86 -29.49 43.93
N ARG A 8 25.98 -30.16 44.69
CA ARG A 8 24.51 -30.00 44.59
C ARG A 8 24.06 -28.56 44.88
N SER A 9 24.65 -27.92 45.89
CA SER A 9 24.40 -26.51 46.23
C SER A 9 24.82 -25.52 45.13
N ARG A 10 26.01 -25.71 44.54
CA ARG A 10 26.50 -24.87 43.43
C ARG A 10 25.66 -25.03 42.16
N VAL A 11 25.29 -26.26 41.81
CA VAL A 11 24.42 -26.57 40.66
C VAL A 11 23.04 -25.91 40.84
N ASN A 12 22.43 -26.01 42.03
CA ASN A 12 21.16 -25.36 42.33
C ASN A 12 21.24 -23.83 42.21
N LYS A 13 22.35 -23.21 42.68
CA LYS A 13 22.59 -21.77 42.54
C LYS A 13 22.74 -21.34 41.07
N TYR A 14 23.38 -22.17 40.23
CA TYR A 14 23.46 -21.92 38.79
C TYR A 14 22.08 -21.93 38.14
N PHE A 15 21.29 -22.99 38.35
CA PHE A 15 19.95 -23.12 37.78
C PHE A 15 19.02 -22.00 38.21
N LYS A 16 19.05 -21.59 39.49
CA LYS A 16 18.28 -20.43 39.97
C LYS A 16 18.66 -19.14 39.23
N ARG A 17 19.96 -18.90 39.03
CA ARG A 17 20.44 -17.73 38.27
C ARG A 17 20.12 -17.83 36.78
N MET A 18 20.15 -19.03 36.19
CA MET A 18 19.77 -19.27 34.80
C MET A 18 18.29 -19.00 34.58
N PHE A 19 17.43 -19.51 35.48
CA PHE A 19 16.00 -19.24 35.46
C PHE A 19 15.69 -17.75 35.57
N SER A 20 16.36 -17.01 36.48
CA SER A 20 16.22 -15.56 36.56
C SER A 20 16.58 -14.84 35.25
N ARG A 21 17.63 -15.28 34.54
CA ARG A 21 17.98 -14.73 33.22
C ARG A 21 16.96 -15.09 32.15
N LEU A 22 16.42 -16.30 32.18
CA LEU A 22 15.34 -16.71 31.29
C LEU A 22 14.12 -15.82 31.49
N CYS A 23 13.71 -15.57 32.74
CA CYS A 23 12.61 -14.64 33.04
C CYS A 23 12.88 -13.23 32.50
N GLN A 24 14.09 -12.69 32.72
CA GLN A 24 14.48 -11.38 32.18
C GLN A 24 14.42 -11.36 30.65
N PHE A 25 14.95 -12.39 29.99
CA PHE A 25 14.91 -12.53 28.54
C PHE A 25 13.47 -12.58 28.02
N THR A 26 12.60 -13.38 28.64
CA THR A 26 11.17 -13.46 28.30
C THR A 26 10.49 -12.10 28.44
N VAL A 27 10.73 -11.36 29.53
CA VAL A 27 10.17 -10.02 29.73
C VAL A 27 10.62 -9.05 28.64
N ILE A 28 11.92 -9.08 28.29
CA ILE A 28 12.46 -8.24 27.20
C ILE A 28 11.77 -8.56 25.88
N ILE A 29 11.63 -9.85 25.53
CA ILE A 29 10.96 -10.26 24.29
C ILE A 29 9.50 -9.79 24.27
N ILE A 30 8.76 -9.94 25.36
CA ILE A 30 7.37 -9.47 25.45
C ILE A 30 7.28 -7.96 25.23
N ILE A 31 8.16 -7.18 25.88
CA ILE A 31 8.21 -5.72 25.72
C ILE A 31 8.51 -5.35 24.26
N LEU A 32 9.47 -6.02 23.62
CA LEU A 32 9.79 -5.79 22.21
C LEU A 32 8.59 -6.12 21.31
N CYS A 33 7.91 -7.25 21.51
CA CYS A 33 6.70 -7.60 20.76
C CYS A 33 5.63 -6.50 20.85
N ILE A 34 5.40 -5.96 22.06
CA ILE A 34 4.41 -4.89 22.29
C ILE A 34 4.85 -3.60 21.57
N ILE A 35 6.08 -3.14 21.80
CA ILE A 35 6.60 -1.90 21.21
C ILE A 35 6.53 -1.96 19.69
N PHE A 36 7.00 -3.06 19.11
CA PHE A 36 7.06 -3.20 17.66
C PHE A 36 5.69 -3.42 17.03
N THR A 37 4.76 -4.08 17.73
CA THR A 37 3.36 -4.14 17.29
C THR A 37 2.74 -2.74 17.27
N ILE A 38 2.92 -1.95 18.33
CA ILE A 38 2.45 -0.55 18.36
C ILE A 38 3.09 0.27 17.24
N TYR A 39 4.40 0.10 17.01
CA TYR A 39 5.12 0.81 15.95
C TYR A 39 4.55 0.50 14.56
N LYS A 40 4.16 -0.75 14.29
CA LYS A 40 3.56 -1.18 13.01
C LYS A 40 2.28 -0.41 12.68
N TYR A 41 1.46 -0.13 13.68
CA TYR A 41 0.15 0.50 13.53
C TYR A 41 0.19 2.02 13.71
N LYS A 42 1.38 2.60 13.91
CA LYS A 42 1.59 4.05 13.87
C LYS A 42 1.85 4.46 12.42
N ASP A 43 1.53 5.70 12.06
CA ASP A 43 1.80 6.24 10.72
C ASP A 43 3.29 6.12 10.35
N VAL A 44 3.59 5.15 9.50
CA VAL A 44 4.90 4.92 8.90
C VAL A 44 4.97 5.72 7.61
N PRO A 45 6.10 6.41 7.32
CA PRO A 45 6.27 7.10 6.04
C PRO A 45 6.06 6.17 4.84
N ASP A 46 5.53 6.70 3.74
CA ASP A 46 5.41 5.93 2.50
C ASP A 46 6.78 5.45 2.02
N LYS A 47 6.83 4.26 1.41
CA LYS A 47 8.04 3.66 0.85
C LYS A 47 8.69 4.56 -0.21
N SER A 48 7.87 5.21 -1.01
CA SER A 48 8.26 5.98 -2.19
C SER A 48 8.16 7.48 -1.94
N ASP A 49 9.01 8.25 -2.59
CA ASP A 49 8.98 9.71 -2.57
C ASP A 49 8.29 10.23 -3.84
N TYR A 50 7.10 10.81 -3.65
CA TYR A 50 6.28 11.38 -4.73
C TYR A 50 6.40 12.92 -4.83
N SER A 51 7.28 13.55 -4.05
CA SER A 51 7.42 15.01 -4.02
C SER A 51 7.86 15.59 -5.37
N HIS A 52 8.70 14.86 -6.10
CA HIS A 52 9.24 15.28 -7.38
C HIS A 52 9.15 14.15 -8.41
N LEU A 53 8.15 14.25 -9.30
CA LEU A 53 7.91 13.35 -10.41
C LEU A 53 8.22 14.07 -11.72
N GLU A 54 8.82 13.38 -12.69
CA GLU A 54 9.19 13.97 -13.97
C GLU A 54 8.97 12.98 -15.12
N PHE A 55 8.16 13.38 -16.10
CA PHE A 55 7.72 12.51 -17.21
C PHE A 55 8.40 12.91 -18.52
N LYS A 56 9.63 12.46 -18.75
CA LYS A 56 10.46 12.80 -19.93
C LYS A 56 10.13 11.97 -21.18
N TRP A 57 8.86 11.87 -21.54
CA TRP A 57 8.42 11.18 -22.74
C TRP A 57 7.20 11.85 -23.35
N LYS A 58 6.88 11.43 -24.57
CA LYS A 58 5.66 11.85 -25.27
C LYS A 58 5.13 10.67 -26.07
N VAL A 59 4.00 10.13 -25.64
CA VAL A 59 3.28 9.07 -26.34
C VAL A 59 2.32 9.69 -27.35
N ASP A 60 2.29 9.12 -28.55
CA ASP A 60 1.25 9.35 -29.53
C ASP A 60 0.56 8.01 -29.83
N PRO A 61 -0.60 7.72 -29.22
CA PRO A 61 -1.26 6.43 -29.39
C PRO A 61 -1.68 6.20 -30.86
N ALA A 62 -1.96 7.25 -31.62
CA ALA A 62 -2.36 7.15 -33.02
C ALA A 62 -1.22 6.69 -33.94
N SER A 63 0.03 6.77 -33.50
CA SER A 63 1.19 6.34 -34.28
C SER A 63 1.34 4.81 -34.36
N TYR A 64 0.68 4.06 -33.47
CA TYR A 64 0.80 2.59 -33.41
C TYR A 64 -0.49 1.84 -33.06
N LEU A 65 -1.59 2.54 -32.72
CA LEU A 65 -2.90 1.94 -32.44
C LEU A 65 -3.93 2.33 -33.49
N THR A 66 -4.91 1.44 -33.69
CA THR A 66 -6.08 1.69 -34.55
C THR A 66 -7.31 1.91 -33.66
N PRO A 67 -8.17 2.89 -33.96
CA PRO A 67 -9.40 3.08 -33.20
C PRO A 67 -10.32 1.86 -33.26
N MET A 68 -10.91 1.52 -32.13
CA MET A 68 -11.92 0.47 -31.97
C MET A 68 -13.27 1.09 -31.57
N GLY A 69 -14.34 0.30 -31.71
CA GLY A 69 -15.68 0.71 -31.27
C GLY A 69 -16.52 1.48 -32.30
N THR A 70 -16.05 1.64 -33.54
CA THR A 70 -16.83 2.23 -34.65
C THR A 70 -17.38 1.21 -35.63
N LYS A 71 -18.47 1.56 -36.33
CA LYS A 71 -18.92 0.84 -37.53
C LYS A 71 -18.03 1.10 -38.77
N ASP A 72 -17.38 2.26 -38.85
CA ASP A 72 -16.79 2.77 -40.11
C ASP A 72 -15.24 2.71 -40.14
N GLY A 73 -14.61 2.12 -39.12
CA GLY A 73 -13.17 1.79 -39.08
C GLY A 73 -12.20 2.96 -38.92
N ASN A 74 -12.63 4.22 -39.10
CA ASN A 74 -11.84 5.43 -38.89
C ASN A 74 -12.71 6.59 -38.35
N PRO A 75 -12.96 6.64 -37.02
CA PRO A 75 -13.66 7.77 -36.41
C PRO A 75 -12.88 9.07 -36.65
N GLN A 76 -13.61 10.16 -36.91
CA GLN A 76 -13.06 11.49 -36.70
C GLN A 76 -13.00 11.74 -35.19
N TYR A 77 -11.89 12.28 -34.70
CA TYR A 77 -11.73 12.64 -33.28
C TYR A 77 -10.74 13.80 -33.14
N ASN A 78 -10.93 14.59 -32.10
CA ASN A 78 -10.02 15.67 -31.72
C ASN A 78 -9.69 15.68 -30.22
N ILE A 79 -10.31 14.76 -29.46
CA ILE A 79 -10.09 14.55 -28.04
C ILE A 79 -9.59 13.12 -27.80
N LEU A 80 -8.57 13.01 -26.95
CA LEU A 80 -8.07 11.80 -26.34
C LEU A 80 -8.26 11.93 -24.83
N LEU A 81 -9.33 11.32 -24.32
CA LEU A 81 -9.81 11.45 -22.95
C LEU A 81 -9.36 10.27 -22.10
N ASP A 82 -8.82 10.56 -20.92
CA ASP A 82 -8.79 9.63 -19.78
C ASP A 82 -10.04 9.84 -18.92
N GLY A 83 -10.88 8.82 -18.81
CA GLY A 83 -12.20 8.92 -18.18
C GLY A 83 -12.25 8.66 -16.67
N HIS A 84 -11.13 8.28 -16.05
CA HIS A 84 -11.08 7.88 -14.64
C HIS A 84 -9.66 8.04 -14.11
N SER A 85 -9.44 8.90 -13.10
CA SER A 85 -8.10 9.11 -12.52
C SER A 85 -8.14 9.70 -11.11
N HIS A 86 -7.10 9.44 -10.32
CA HIS A 86 -7.02 9.83 -8.90
C HIS A 86 -5.79 10.68 -8.59
N THR A 87 -5.96 11.58 -7.62
CA THR A 87 -4.90 12.41 -7.04
C THR A 87 -4.70 12.05 -5.56
N TYR A 88 -3.78 12.73 -4.88
CA TYR A 88 -3.63 12.57 -3.42
C TYR A 88 -4.86 13.01 -2.61
N PHE A 89 -5.83 13.71 -3.23
CA PHE A 89 -7.05 14.13 -2.54
C PHE A 89 -7.96 12.95 -2.16
N SER A 90 -7.79 11.77 -2.78
CA SER A 90 -8.24 10.49 -2.23
C SER A 90 -7.06 9.59 -1.83
N ASP A 91 -6.56 8.80 -2.78
CA ASP A 91 -5.64 7.69 -2.58
C ASP A 91 -4.65 7.50 -3.74
N GLY A 92 -4.75 8.34 -4.77
CA GLY A 92 -3.70 8.52 -5.75
C GLY A 92 -2.43 9.10 -5.11
N ARG A 93 -1.28 8.90 -5.78
CA ARG A 93 0.02 9.36 -5.26
C ARG A 93 0.51 10.64 -5.88
N MET A 94 -0.08 11.03 -7.01
CA MET A 94 0.27 12.25 -7.72
C MET A 94 -0.55 13.43 -7.19
N ASN A 95 0.08 14.59 -7.09
CA ASN A 95 -0.69 15.84 -6.97
C ASN A 95 -1.42 16.17 -8.28
N PRO A 96 -2.43 17.06 -8.25
CA PRO A 96 -3.17 17.43 -9.46
C PRO A 96 -2.28 17.87 -10.63
N GLU A 97 -1.22 18.66 -10.39
CA GLU A 97 -0.32 19.11 -11.46
C GLU A 97 0.51 17.96 -12.07
N GLN A 98 1.03 17.07 -11.23
CA GLN A 98 1.76 15.88 -11.65
C GLN A 98 0.87 14.94 -12.46
N LEU A 99 -0.39 14.76 -12.06
CA LEU A 99 -1.36 13.97 -12.84
C LEU A 99 -1.56 14.56 -14.24
N LEU A 100 -1.77 15.88 -14.36
CA LEU A 100 -1.89 16.53 -15.67
C LEU A 100 -0.64 16.36 -16.54
N GLN A 101 0.55 16.47 -15.94
CA GLN A 101 1.82 16.24 -16.65
C GLN A 101 1.94 14.80 -17.13
N TRP A 102 1.57 13.82 -16.29
CA TRP A 102 1.54 12.41 -16.66
C TRP A 102 0.57 12.17 -17.84
N SER A 103 -0.64 12.75 -17.78
CA SER A 103 -1.65 12.57 -18.82
C SER A 103 -1.19 13.15 -20.16
N MET A 104 -0.66 14.38 -20.18
CA MET A 104 -0.11 14.98 -21.41
C MET A 104 1.09 14.19 -21.97
N ALA A 105 1.97 13.68 -21.10
CA ALA A 105 3.10 12.84 -21.52
C ALA A 105 2.62 11.53 -22.16
N ASN A 106 1.44 11.03 -21.78
CA ASN A 106 0.80 9.84 -22.35
C ASN A 106 -0.19 10.14 -23.49
N GLY A 107 -0.17 11.37 -24.03
CA GLY A 107 -0.93 11.73 -25.23
C GLY A 107 -2.38 12.14 -24.98
N TYR A 108 -2.86 12.14 -23.73
CA TYR A 108 -4.18 12.66 -23.40
C TYR A 108 -4.20 14.19 -23.56
N ASN A 109 -5.30 14.70 -24.11
CA ASN A 109 -5.59 16.13 -24.18
C ASN A 109 -6.89 16.50 -23.43
N ALA A 110 -7.51 15.52 -22.79
CA ALA A 110 -8.59 15.71 -21.83
C ALA A 110 -8.52 14.65 -20.73
N ILE A 111 -8.99 14.99 -19.54
CA ILE A 111 -8.97 14.09 -18.37
C ILE A 111 -10.19 14.34 -17.47
N VAL A 112 -10.81 13.26 -16.98
CA VAL A 112 -11.69 13.29 -15.81
C VAL A 112 -10.83 13.00 -14.58
N VAL A 113 -10.73 13.99 -13.69
CA VAL A 113 -10.15 13.79 -12.35
C VAL A 113 -11.30 13.46 -11.42
N SER A 114 -11.25 12.32 -10.76
CA SER A 114 -12.38 11.70 -10.06
C SER A 114 -11.97 11.07 -8.74
N ASP A 115 -11.38 11.86 -7.83
CA ASP A 115 -11.04 11.38 -6.49
C ASP A 115 -12.26 10.79 -5.75
N HIS A 116 -12.03 9.78 -4.92
CA HIS A 116 -13.09 9.09 -4.17
C HIS A 116 -13.85 10.06 -3.27
N ASN A 117 -15.16 10.18 -3.50
CA ASN A 117 -16.11 10.96 -2.71
C ASN A 117 -15.71 12.44 -2.48
N SER A 118 -14.81 12.98 -3.32
CA SER A 118 -14.33 14.36 -3.23
C SER A 118 -14.09 14.98 -4.61
N ILE A 119 -14.63 16.18 -4.82
CA ILE A 119 -14.40 16.99 -6.03
C ILE A 119 -13.12 17.86 -5.93
N GLU A 120 -12.49 17.93 -4.75
CA GLU A 120 -11.47 18.94 -4.47
C GLU A 120 -10.24 18.84 -5.38
N GLY A 121 -9.73 17.62 -5.60
CA GLY A 121 -8.59 17.41 -6.49
C GLY A 121 -8.93 17.73 -7.95
N ALA A 122 -10.17 17.50 -8.36
CA ALA A 122 -10.65 17.83 -9.69
C ALA A 122 -10.76 19.35 -9.94
N LEU A 123 -11.26 20.11 -8.96
CA LEU A 123 -11.31 21.57 -9.03
C LEU A 123 -9.91 22.18 -9.05
N GLU A 124 -8.99 21.65 -8.23
CA GLU A 124 -7.60 22.11 -8.21
C GLU A 124 -6.88 21.78 -9.53
N ALA A 125 -7.08 20.57 -10.08
CA ALA A 125 -6.57 20.20 -11.39
C ALA A 125 -7.08 21.15 -12.47
N GLN A 126 -8.38 21.46 -12.49
CA GLN A 126 -8.96 22.38 -13.47
C GLN A 126 -8.38 23.79 -13.34
N ARG A 127 -8.23 24.30 -12.11
CA ARG A 127 -7.62 25.60 -11.85
C ARG A 127 -6.18 25.65 -12.39
N ILE A 128 -5.39 24.61 -12.14
CA ILE A 128 -4.00 24.50 -12.61
C ILE A 128 -3.95 24.43 -14.13
N ALA A 129 -4.80 23.61 -14.76
CA ALA A 129 -4.87 23.48 -16.22
C ALA A 129 -5.11 24.82 -16.91
N ASN A 130 -6.13 25.55 -16.45
CA ASN A 130 -6.48 26.86 -16.98
C ASN A 130 -5.37 27.90 -16.77
N ALA A 131 -4.65 27.83 -15.66
CA ALA A 131 -3.61 28.80 -15.32
C ALA A 131 -2.26 28.54 -16.00
N LYS A 132 -1.90 27.28 -16.26
CA LYS A 132 -0.52 26.91 -16.64
C LYS A 132 -0.37 26.24 -18.00
N TYR A 133 -1.40 25.58 -18.52
CA TYR A 133 -1.25 24.66 -19.65
C TYR A 133 -1.89 25.12 -20.97
N ASN A 134 -2.45 26.34 -21.04
CA ASN A 134 -2.86 27.04 -22.27
C ASN A 134 -3.55 26.11 -23.30
N ASP A 135 -4.62 25.44 -22.86
CA ASP A 135 -5.44 24.50 -23.65
C ASP A 135 -4.76 23.21 -24.13
N SER A 136 -3.57 22.88 -23.60
CA SER A 136 -2.89 21.61 -23.90
C SER A 136 -3.63 20.40 -23.33
N ILE A 137 -4.38 20.60 -22.24
CA ILE A 137 -5.22 19.59 -21.62
C ILE A 137 -6.47 20.25 -21.02
N VAL A 138 -7.64 19.63 -21.24
CA VAL A 138 -8.90 20.05 -20.63
C VAL A 138 -9.25 19.14 -19.46
N VAL A 139 -9.46 19.71 -18.28
CA VAL A 139 -9.94 18.97 -17.11
C VAL A 139 -11.45 19.04 -17.05
N ILE A 140 -12.07 17.86 -17.02
CA ILE A 140 -13.49 17.67 -16.75
C ILE A 140 -13.59 17.32 -15.26
N PRO A 141 -14.10 18.22 -14.41
CA PRO A 141 -14.19 17.92 -12.99
C PRO A 141 -15.16 16.77 -12.76
N GLY A 142 -14.73 15.78 -11.99
CA GLY A 142 -15.56 14.65 -11.62
C GLY A 142 -15.25 14.16 -10.23
N MET A 143 -16.00 13.16 -9.80
CA MET A 143 -15.82 12.52 -8.52
C MET A 143 -16.22 11.07 -8.68
N GLU A 144 -15.40 10.16 -8.18
CA GLU A 144 -15.82 8.78 -8.06
C GLU A 144 -16.66 8.63 -6.79
N TYR A 145 -17.95 8.36 -6.95
CA TYR A 145 -18.76 7.87 -5.85
C TYR A 145 -18.37 6.43 -5.54
N SER A 146 -17.78 6.22 -4.37
CA SER A 146 -17.33 4.91 -3.92
C SER A 146 -18.02 4.50 -2.64
N CYS A 147 -18.60 3.30 -2.68
CA CYS A 147 -19.25 2.64 -1.56
C CYS A 147 -19.11 1.12 -1.70
N CYS A 148 -19.64 0.36 -0.75
CA CYS A 148 -19.50 -1.09 -0.71
C CYS A 148 -20.34 -1.86 -1.71
N ARG A 149 -21.20 -1.17 -2.47
CA ARG A 149 -22.04 -1.77 -3.52
C ARG A 149 -21.59 -1.44 -4.93
N ILE A 150 -21.11 -0.22 -5.15
CA ILE A 150 -20.84 0.29 -6.49
C ILE A 150 -19.85 1.45 -6.46
N HIS A 151 -19.10 1.55 -7.54
CA HIS A 151 -18.25 2.67 -7.89
C HIS A 151 -18.80 3.34 -9.16
N MET A 152 -18.97 4.66 -9.13
CA MET A 152 -19.50 5.43 -10.25
C MET A 152 -18.77 6.76 -10.40
N ASN A 153 -18.31 7.09 -11.62
CA ASN A 153 -17.86 8.43 -11.92
C ASN A 153 -19.03 9.37 -12.18
N PHE A 154 -19.05 10.48 -11.44
CA PHE A 154 -19.89 11.63 -11.72
C PHE A 154 -19.07 12.65 -12.48
N ILE A 155 -19.42 12.84 -13.74
CA ILE A 155 -18.60 13.57 -14.70
C ILE A 155 -19.24 14.93 -14.97
N GLY A 156 -18.44 15.99 -14.92
CA GLY A 156 -18.86 17.35 -15.25
C GLY A 156 -19.65 18.04 -14.14
N ILE A 157 -19.38 17.70 -12.88
CA ILE A 157 -19.97 18.35 -11.71
C ILE A 157 -19.00 19.38 -11.12
N GLN A 158 -19.51 20.45 -10.51
CA GLN A 158 -18.69 21.55 -9.96
C GLN A 158 -18.70 21.63 -8.43
N SER A 159 -19.38 20.69 -7.78
CA SER A 159 -19.46 20.57 -6.33
C SER A 159 -19.79 19.12 -5.96
N ASN A 160 -19.49 18.70 -4.73
CA ASN A 160 -19.92 17.39 -4.27
C ASN A 160 -21.46 17.32 -4.26
N PRO A 161 -22.08 16.30 -4.90
CA PRO A 161 -23.52 16.12 -4.85
C PRO A 161 -23.98 15.66 -3.45
N PHE A 162 -23.09 15.23 -2.56
CA PHE A 162 -23.43 14.85 -1.19
C PHE A 162 -22.29 15.21 -0.23
N GLY A 163 -22.51 15.02 1.07
CA GLY A 163 -21.45 15.18 2.06
C GLY A 163 -20.32 14.14 1.87
N PRO A 164 -19.15 14.36 2.47
CA PRO A 164 -17.98 13.47 2.31
C PRO A 164 -18.23 12.05 2.82
N PHE A 165 -19.25 11.87 3.66
CA PHE A 165 -19.72 10.57 4.13
C PHE A 165 -21.18 10.40 3.76
N ASN A 166 -21.44 9.36 2.99
CA ASN A 166 -22.75 8.77 2.76
C ASN A 166 -22.79 7.37 3.39
N LYS A 167 -23.81 6.59 3.04
CA LYS A 167 -24.05 5.23 3.47
C LYS A 167 -23.13 4.26 2.71
N PRO A 168 -22.39 3.36 3.40
CA PRO A 168 -21.57 2.34 2.74
C PRO A 168 -22.38 1.37 1.86
N HIS A 169 -23.63 1.08 2.23
CA HIS A 169 -24.52 0.18 1.48
C HIS A 169 -25.83 0.90 1.13
N PRO A 170 -25.85 1.78 0.11
CA PRO A 170 -27.08 2.45 -0.33
C PRO A 170 -28.08 1.44 -0.93
N SER A 171 -29.39 1.69 -0.93
CA SER A 171 -30.37 0.91 -1.70
C SER A 171 -30.36 1.35 -3.18
N ASN A 172 -31.06 0.62 -4.06
CA ASN A 172 -31.18 1.02 -5.47
C ASN A 172 -31.93 2.37 -5.59
N GLU A 173 -32.92 2.63 -4.74
CA GLU A 173 -33.62 3.91 -4.69
C GLU A 173 -32.66 5.05 -4.29
N GLU A 174 -31.82 4.84 -3.28
CA GLU A 174 -30.80 5.83 -2.87
C GLU A 174 -29.75 6.06 -3.98
N LEU A 175 -29.32 5.01 -4.67
CA LEU A 175 -28.44 5.12 -5.85
C LEU A 175 -29.10 5.95 -6.96
N LYS A 176 -30.37 5.67 -7.27
CA LYS A 176 -31.15 6.42 -8.24
C LYS A 176 -31.28 7.90 -7.86
N GLU A 177 -31.57 8.20 -6.60
CA GLU A 177 -31.65 9.59 -6.11
C GLU A 177 -30.33 10.35 -6.31
N MET A 178 -29.20 9.68 -6.11
CA MET A 178 -27.88 10.26 -6.37
C MET A 178 -27.66 10.53 -7.86
N ILE A 179 -28.02 9.58 -8.74
CA ILE A 179 -27.96 9.75 -10.20
C ILE A 179 -28.81 10.95 -10.62
N ASP A 180 -30.07 11.01 -10.17
CA ASP A 180 -30.99 12.11 -10.46
C ASP A 180 -30.42 13.47 -9.99
N LYS A 181 -29.68 13.48 -8.87
CA LYS A 181 -29.03 14.70 -8.35
C LYS A 181 -27.87 15.15 -9.23
N VAL A 182 -27.04 14.22 -9.70
CA VAL A 182 -25.94 14.52 -10.64
C VAL A 182 -26.50 15.09 -11.95
N HIS A 183 -27.58 14.51 -12.47
CA HIS A 183 -28.26 15.03 -13.67
C HIS A 183 -28.82 16.44 -13.47
N LYS A 184 -29.41 16.74 -12.31
CA LYS A 184 -29.87 18.11 -11.97
C LYS A 184 -28.74 19.13 -11.95
N MET A 185 -27.51 18.68 -11.68
CA MET A 185 -26.30 19.51 -11.74
C MET A 185 -25.72 19.61 -13.17
N GLY A 186 -26.33 18.94 -14.14
CA GLY A 186 -25.87 18.88 -15.53
C GLY A 186 -24.75 17.86 -15.78
N GLY A 187 -24.39 17.07 -14.76
CA GLY A 187 -23.38 16.02 -14.87
C GLY A 187 -23.89 14.75 -15.55
N LEU A 188 -22.98 13.82 -15.81
CA LEU A 188 -23.24 12.47 -16.30
C LEU A 188 -22.79 11.44 -15.27
N VAL A 189 -23.38 10.24 -15.31
CA VAL A 189 -22.99 9.12 -14.46
C VAL A 189 -22.50 7.96 -15.30
N THR A 190 -21.29 7.49 -15.04
CA THR A 190 -20.76 6.23 -15.58
C THR A 190 -20.45 5.24 -14.47
N VAL A 191 -20.70 3.96 -14.71
CA VAL A 191 -20.37 2.89 -13.75
C VAL A 191 -18.98 2.37 -14.01
N ASN A 192 -18.16 2.27 -12.96
CA ASN A 192 -16.75 1.94 -13.05
C ASN A 192 -16.52 0.43 -12.94
N HIS A 193 -15.47 -0.04 -13.61
CA HIS A 193 -14.80 -1.34 -13.50
C HIS A 193 -15.62 -2.51 -12.89
N ILE A 194 -16.76 -2.85 -13.50
CA ILE A 194 -17.62 -3.98 -13.09
C ILE A 194 -16.84 -5.30 -12.91
N PRO A 195 -15.87 -5.66 -13.78
CA PRO A 195 -15.08 -6.87 -13.59
C PRO A 195 -14.29 -6.87 -12.27
N TRP A 196 -13.76 -5.73 -11.85
CA TRP A 196 -13.08 -5.60 -10.56
C TRP A 196 -14.10 -5.68 -9.41
N SER A 197 -15.22 -4.98 -9.52
CA SER A 197 -16.29 -4.98 -8.51
C SER A 197 -16.81 -6.40 -8.22
N ASN A 198 -16.98 -7.20 -9.27
CA ASN A 198 -17.50 -8.57 -9.18
C ASN A 198 -16.42 -9.64 -8.95
N LYS A 199 -15.13 -9.26 -8.98
CA LYS A 199 -14.04 -10.19 -8.66
C LYS A 199 -14.18 -10.67 -7.22
N THR A 200 -13.86 -11.94 -6.99
CA THR A 200 -13.84 -12.51 -5.64
C THR A 200 -12.82 -11.80 -4.76
N GLU A 201 -13.30 -11.25 -3.65
CA GLU A 201 -12.47 -10.63 -2.64
C GLU A 201 -11.60 -11.68 -1.94
N TRP A 202 -10.35 -11.29 -1.71
CA TRP A 202 -9.35 -12.14 -1.08
C TRP A 202 -9.85 -12.67 0.28
N LEU A 203 -9.82 -14.00 0.46
CA LEU A 203 -10.25 -14.73 1.66
C LEU A 203 -11.74 -14.61 2.05
N ASN A 204 -12.54 -13.82 1.35
CA ASN A 204 -13.96 -13.67 1.66
C ASN A 204 -14.87 -14.57 0.84
N GLN A 205 -14.43 -15.03 -0.34
CA GLN A 205 -15.24 -15.86 -1.24
C GLN A 205 -16.58 -15.19 -1.62
N VAL A 206 -16.60 -13.85 -1.63
CA VAL A 206 -17.71 -12.99 -2.04
C VAL A 206 -17.16 -11.93 -3.01
N PRO A 207 -17.99 -11.25 -3.81
CA PRO A 207 -17.55 -10.13 -4.65
C PRO A 207 -16.86 -9.01 -3.85
N THR A 208 -15.96 -8.28 -4.51
CA THR A 208 -15.25 -7.12 -3.92
C THR A 208 -16.22 -6.04 -3.50
N LEU A 209 -17.22 -5.74 -4.33
CA LEU A 209 -18.38 -4.92 -3.98
C LEU A 209 -19.61 -5.82 -3.95
N GLN A 210 -20.17 -6.01 -2.75
CA GLN A 210 -21.30 -6.91 -2.53
C GLN A 210 -22.61 -6.24 -2.95
N ASP A 211 -23.59 -7.03 -3.41
CA ASP A 211 -24.89 -6.54 -3.86
C ASP A 211 -24.80 -5.48 -4.97
N HIS A 212 -23.80 -5.60 -5.86
CA HIS A 212 -23.65 -4.72 -7.01
C HIS A 212 -24.87 -4.83 -7.93
N PRO A 213 -25.55 -3.72 -8.28
CA PRO A 213 -26.69 -3.75 -9.19
C PRO A 213 -26.34 -4.35 -10.57
N THR A 214 -27.31 -4.97 -11.23
CA THR A 214 -27.13 -5.46 -12.60
C THR A 214 -27.07 -4.31 -13.59
N ARG A 215 -26.59 -4.56 -14.81
CA ARG A 215 -26.52 -3.53 -15.87
C ARG A 215 -27.91 -3.03 -16.26
N GLU A 216 -28.91 -3.90 -16.23
CA GLU A 216 -30.33 -3.57 -16.45
C GLU A 216 -30.86 -2.64 -15.35
N GLU A 217 -30.64 -2.98 -14.08
CA GLU A 217 -31.04 -2.12 -12.96
C GLU A 217 -30.35 -0.75 -13.04
N LEU A 218 -29.06 -0.72 -13.40
CA LEU A 218 -28.30 0.53 -13.57
C LEU A 218 -28.87 1.40 -14.71
N LEU A 219 -29.25 0.77 -15.82
CA LEU A 219 -29.90 1.46 -16.93
C LEU A 219 -31.27 2.02 -16.51
N GLU A 220 -32.08 1.25 -15.78
CA GLU A 220 -33.38 1.69 -15.25
C GLU A 220 -33.24 2.84 -14.24
N MET A 221 -32.17 2.83 -13.44
CA MET A 221 -31.85 3.93 -12.52
C MET A 221 -31.37 5.20 -13.24
N GLY A 222 -31.05 5.13 -14.53
CA GLY A 222 -30.70 6.29 -15.36
C GLY A 222 -29.21 6.51 -15.57
N VAL A 223 -28.35 5.50 -15.36
CA VAL A 223 -26.92 5.61 -15.68
C VAL A 223 -26.72 5.99 -17.17
N ASP A 224 -25.82 6.93 -17.43
CA ASP A 224 -25.56 7.42 -18.80
C ASP A 224 -24.66 6.49 -19.61
N GLY A 225 -23.74 5.81 -18.93
CA GLY A 225 -22.71 4.99 -19.54
C GLY A 225 -21.97 4.05 -18.60
N PHE A 226 -21.01 3.35 -19.17
CA PHE A 226 -20.18 2.40 -18.45
C PHE A 226 -18.72 2.54 -18.86
N GLU A 227 -17.84 2.33 -17.89
CA GLU A 227 -16.43 2.10 -18.13
C GLU A 227 -16.27 0.71 -18.78
N ILE A 228 -15.92 0.70 -20.07
CA ILE A 228 -15.70 -0.53 -20.83
C ILE A 228 -14.26 -1.01 -20.74
N ILE A 229 -13.32 -0.10 -20.47
CA ILE A 229 -11.91 -0.42 -20.26
C ILE A 229 -11.43 0.32 -19.02
N ASN A 230 -10.94 -0.44 -18.04
CA ASN A 230 -10.32 0.08 -16.83
C ASN A 230 -8.89 -0.46 -16.78
N GLY A 231 -7.90 0.43 -16.86
CA GLY A 231 -6.51 0.01 -17.02
C GLY A 231 -6.35 -0.96 -18.20
N ASP A 232 -5.81 -2.15 -17.94
CA ASP A 232 -5.61 -3.21 -18.93
C ASP A 232 -6.80 -4.17 -19.12
N VAL A 233 -7.92 -3.94 -18.42
CA VAL A 233 -9.08 -4.83 -18.44
C VAL A 233 -10.15 -4.32 -19.39
N PHE A 234 -10.39 -5.05 -20.49
CA PHE A 234 -11.51 -4.80 -21.39
C PHE A 234 -12.75 -5.63 -20.98
N ASP A 235 -13.79 -4.96 -20.49
CA ASP A 235 -15.09 -5.56 -20.20
C ASP A 235 -15.94 -5.71 -21.47
N PHE A 236 -15.71 -6.80 -22.17
CA PHE A 236 -16.43 -7.11 -23.41
C PHE A 236 -17.95 -7.26 -23.21
N GLU A 237 -18.38 -7.77 -22.05
CA GLU A 237 -19.80 -7.95 -21.76
C GLU A 237 -20.50 -6.59 -21.61
N THR A 238 -19.92 -5.68 -20.83
CA THR A 238 -20.40 -4.30 -20.72
C THR A 238 -20.35 -3.58 -22.06
N TYR A 239 -19.31 -3.80 -22.87
CA TYR A 239 -19.23 -3.23 -24.21
C TYR A 239 -20.40 -3.67 -25.12
N VAL A 240 -20.73 -4.98 -25.13
CA VAL A 240 -21.89 -5.50 -25.88
C VAL A 240 -23.19 -4.93 -25.34
N PHE A 241 -23.37 -4.92 -24.01
CA PHE A 241 -24.55 -4.33 -23.36
C PHE A 241 -24.72 -2.86 -23.74
N ALA A 242 -23.67 -2.06 -23.63
CA ALA A 242 -23.67 -0.63 -23.92
C ALA A 242 -23.98 -0.33 -25.39
N ASN A 243 -23.54 -1.19 -26.32
CA ASN A 243 -23.89 -1.08 -27.73
C ASN A 243 -25.35 -1.38 -28.01
N ASN A 244 -25.91 -2.41 -27.37
CA ASN A 244 -27.32 -2.78 -27.54
C ASN A 244 -28.28 -1.71 -26.99
N HIS A 245 -27.88 -1.01 -25.92
CA HIS A 245 -28.68 0.01 -25.25
C HIS A 245 -28.29 1.45 -25.60
N ARG A 246 -27.30 1.65 -26.48
CA ARG A 246 -26.78 2.97 -26.91
C ARG A 246 -26.38 3.87 -25.74
N THR A 247 -25.68 3.29 -24.75
CA THR A 247 -25.13 4.05 -23.63
C THR A 247 -23.71 4.54 -23.93
N LEU A 248 -23.27 5.53 -23.16
CA LEU A 248 -21.91 6.07 -23.25
C LEU A 248 -20.91 4.96 -22.88
N LYS A 249 -19.84 4.84 -23.66
CA LYS A 249 -18.73 3.94 -23.40
C LYS A 249 -17.51 4.79 -23.10
N ILE A 250 -16.89 4.59 -21.94
CA ILE A 250 -15.70 5.32 -21.54
C ILE A 250 -14.59 4.36 -21.17
N SER A 251 -13.35 4.80 -21.34
CA SER A 251 -12.16 4.14 -20.84
C SER A 251 -11.52 5.00 -19.76
N GLY A 252 -11.04 4.37 -18.69
CA GLY A 252 -10.34 5.03 -17.61
C GLY A 252 -9.00 4.39 -17.35
N SER A 253 -8.00 5.20 -17.03
CA SER A 253 -6.72 4.69 -16.53
C SER A 253 -6.85 4.15 -15.11
N ASP A 254 -7.74 4.74 -14.31
CA ASP A 254 -7.92 4.47 -12.90
C ASP A 254 -6.57 4.56 -12.16
N ILE A 255 -5.80 5.57 -12.57
CA ILE A 255 -4.42 5.69 -12.17
C ILE A 255 -4.31 6.17 -10.74
N HIS A 256 -3.55 5.40 -9.96
CA HIS A 256 -3.21 5.72 -8.58
C HIS A 256 -1.70 5.95 -8.42
N HIS A 257 -0.86 5.26 -9.21
CA HIS A 257 0.60 5.37 -9.11
C HIS A 257 1.24 5.81 -10.44
N PRO A 258 2.30 6.63 -10.40
CA PRO A 258 3.02 7.07 -11.61
C PRO A 258 3.79 5.93 -12.31
N SER A 259 3.87 4.76 -11.68
CA SER A 259 4.44 3.52 -12.23
C SER A 259 3.44 2.74 -13.09
N ASP A 260 2.17 3.15 -13.11
CA ASP A 260 1.15 2.57 -13.97
C ASP A 260 1.24 3.19 -15.37
N GLY A 261 0.95 2.36 -16.38
CA GLY A 261 0.96 2.79 -17.78
C GLY A 261 -0.40 3.34 -18.19
N ALA A 262 -0.44 4.06 -19.30
CA ALA A 262 -1.69 4.35 -20.01
C ALA A 262 -2.03 3.14 -20.89
N TYR A 263 -3.28 2.68 -20.82
CA TYR A 263 -3.73 1.48 -21.54
C TYR A 263 -4.82 1.78 -22.56
N ALA A 264 -5.61 2.84 -22.33
CA ALA A 264 -6.74 3.16 -23.18
C ALA A 264 -7.01 4.66 -23.25
N TRP A 265 -7.55 5.10 -24.38
CA TRP A 265 -7.94 6.49 -24.61
C TRP A 265 -9.35 6.48 -25.15
N THR A 266 -10.25 7.29 -24.59
CA THR A 266 -11.57 7.52 -25.17
C THR A 266 -11.44 8.60 -26.24
N LEU A 267 -11.84 8.26 -27.47
CA LEU A 267 -11.82 9.16 -28.62
C LEU A 267 -13.18 9.82 -28.73
N LEU A 268 -13.17 11.16 -28.76
CA LEU A 268 -14.36 11.98 -28.96
C LEU A 268 -14.12 12.97 -30.09
N ASN A 269 -15.17 13.27 -30.84
CA ASN A 269 -15.22 14.41 -31.75
C ASN A 269 -16.02 15.54 -31.09
N ALA A 270 -15.34 16.37 -30.32
CA ALA A 270 -15.96 17.51 -29.66
C ALA A 270 -16.09 18.71 -30.62
N PRO A 271 -17.19 19.49 -30.57
CA PRO A 271 -17.33 20.70 -31.38
C PRO A 271 -16.23 21.73 -31.12
N ASN A 272 -15.67 21.73 -29.90
CA ASN A 272 -14.50 22.51 -29.52
C ASN A 272 -13.77 21.82 -28.36
N LYS A 273 -12.49 22.16 -28.15
CA LYS A 273 -11.65 21.61 -27.06
C LYS A 273 -11.85 22.41 -25.77
N THR A 274 -13.09 22.50 -25.32
CA THR A 274 -13.46 23.12 -24.04
C THR A 274 -14.24 22.13 -23.20
N PHE A 275 -14.39 22.42 -21.90
CA PHE A 275 -15.24 21.63 -21.01
C PHE A 275 -16.65 21.42 -21.61
N GLU A 276 -17.27 22.47 -22.16
CA GLU A 276 -18.63 22.37 -22.72
C GLU A 276 -18.70 21.56 -23.99
N GLY A 277 -17.69 21.69 -24.86
CA GLY A 277 -17.59 20.89 -26.08
C GLY A 277 -17.43 19.41 -25.77
N ILE A 278 -16.59 19.07 -24.79
CA ILE A 278 -16.37 17.68 -24.37
C ILE A 278 -17.63 17.12 -23.72
N MET A 279 -18.27 17.86 -22.81
CA MET A 279 -19.54 17.43 -22.20
C MET A 279 -20.66 17.25 -23.24
N ALA A 280 -20.72 18.10 -24.27
CA ALA A 280 -21.65 17.91 -25.38
C ALA A 280 -21.36 16.64 -26.18
N ALA A 281 -20.09 16.32 -26.44
CA ALA A 281 -19.69 15.08 -27.12
C ALA A 281 -20.02 13.83 -26.30
N LEU A 282 -19.74 13.85 -24.98
CA LEU A 282 -20.07 12.75 -24.07
C LEU A 282 -21.58 12.48 -24.01
N ARG A 283 -22.41 13.53 -23.99
CA ARG A 283 -23.87 13.41 -24.07
C ARG A 283 -24.35 12.81 -25.39
N GLY A 284 -23.57 12.96 -26.46
CA GLY A 284 -23.82 12.33 -27.76
C GLY A 284 -23.63 10.82 -27.73
N LYS A 285 -22.88 10.27 -26.77
CA LYS A 285 -22.61 8.82 -26.58
C LYS A 285 -21.88 8.12 -27.73
N GLU A 286 -21.57 8.85 -28.80
CA GLU A 286 -20.76 8.42 -29.94
C GLU A 286 -19.28 8.50 -29.57
N THR A 287 -18.75 7.35 -29.14
CA THR A 287 -17.40 7.20 -28.59
C THR A 287 -16.66 6.08 -29.31
N SER A 288 -15.35 6.22 -29.41
CA SER A 288 -14.43 5.18 -29.88
C SER A 288 -13.27 5.09 -28.90
N PHE A 289 -12.40 4.09 -29.03
CA PHE A 289 -11.28 3.95 -28.11
C PHE A 289 -10.02 3.39 -28.76
N PHE A 290 -8.87 3.87 -28.30
CA PHE A 290 -7.62 3.17 -28.45
C PHE A 290 -7.45 2.25 -27.26
N PHE A 291 -6.91 1.07 -27.47
CA PHE A 291 -6.61 0.14 -26.39
C PHE A 291 -5.32 -0.63 -26.70
N ASP A 292 -4.38 -0.56 -25.77
CA ASP A 292 -3.15 -1.31 -25.71
C ASP A 292 -3.15 -2.13 -24.42
N ALA A 293 -3.55 -3.40 -24.51
CA ALA A 293 -3.57 -4.30 -23.36
C ALA A 293 -2.18 -4.51 -22.73
N THR A 294 -1.10 -4.19 -23.44
CA THR A 294 0.27 -4.26 -22.89
C THR A 294 0.68 -2.97 -22.18
N GLY A 295 -0.09 -1.90 -22.36
CA GLY A 295 0.13 -0.57 -21.83
C GLY A 295 1.29 0.17 -22.46
N THR A 296 1.34 1.48 -22.22
CA THR A 296 2.50 2.28 -22.58
C THR A 296 3.77 1.73 -21.92
N ARG A 297 4.85 1.69 -22.70
CA ARG A 297 6.18 1.32 -22.21
C ARG A 297 6.74 2.29 -21.15
N PRO A 298 6.63 3.63 -21.30
CA PRO A 298 7.16 4.53 -20.28
C PRO A 298 6.35 4.46 -18.97
N ARG A 299 7.07 4.33 -17.86
CA ARG A 299 6.57 4.32 -16.48
C ARG A 299 7.56 5.08 -15.61
N TYR A 300 7.09 5.76 -14.56
CA TYR A 300 7.97 6.41 -13.60
C TYR A 300 8.03 5.61 -12.30
N TYR A 301 9.22 5.16 -11.91
CA TYR A 301 9.46 4.48 -10.64
C TYR A 301 10.05 5.49 -9.65
N PRO A 302 9.28 5.94 -8.63
CA PRO A 302 9.77 6.93 -7.70
C PRO A 302 10.95 6.44 -6.88
N ALA A 303 11.78 7.38 -6.43
CA ALA A 303 12.88 7.09 -5.52
C ALA A 303 12.35 6.64 -4.15
N TYR A 304 13.20 5.95 -3.38
CA TYR A 304 12.87 5.61 -2.00
C TYR A 304 12.82 6.86 -1.12
N ASN A 305 11.81 6.93 -0.25
CA ASN A 305 11.70 7.96 0.76
C ASN A 305 12.77 7.77 1.85
N ARG A 306 13.54 8.83 2.13
CA ARG A 306 14.62 8.80 3.15
C ARG A 306 14.10 8.51 4.55
N ASN A 307 12.93 9.05 4.91
CA ASN A 307 12.32 8.83 6.22
C ASN A 307 11.82 7.38 6.37
N TYR A 308 11.34 6.78 5.28
CA TYR A 308 11.04 5.36 5.24
C TYR A 308 12.31 4.52 5.43
N LEU A 309 13.39 4.83 4.70
CA LEU A 309 14.66 4.10 4.84
C LEU A 309 15.23 4.19 6.27
N ALA A 310 15.14 5.36 6.91
CA ALA A 310 15.53 5.52 8.31
C ALA A 310 14.68 4.67 9.28
N SER A 311 13.40 4.49 8.95
CA SER A 311 12.43 3.70 9.73
C SER A 311 12.49 2.20 9.41
N LEU A 312 13.08 1.82 8.28
CA LEU A 312 13.02 0.48 7.72
C LEU A 312 13.49 -0.62 8.68
N PRO A 313 14.59 -0.48 9.44
CA PRO A 313 14.98 -1.50 10.42
C PRO A 313 13.89 -1.77 11.46
N LEU A 314 13.22 -0.73 11.96
CA LEU A 314 12.14 -0.86 12.95
C LEU A 314 10.89 -1.49 12.33
N ILE A 315 10.56 -1.14 11.08
CA ILE A 315 9.47 -1.77 10.32
C ILE A 315 9.75 -3.26 10.12
N SER A 316 10.98 -3.63 9.76
CA SER A 316 11.39 -5.01 9.57
C SER A 316 11.25 -5.83 10.86
N PHE A 317 11.66 -5.27 12.01
CA PHE A 317 11.42 -5.91 13.31
C PHE A 317 9.92 -6.04 13.61
N ALA A 318 9.14 -4.98 13.41
CA ALA A 318 7.69 -5.02 13.59
C ALA A 318 6.99 -6.09 12.78
N ASN A 319 7.40 -6.28 11.53
CA ASN A 319 6.89 -7.35 10.71
C ASN A 319 7.32 -8.73 11.23
N ALA A 320 8.56 -8.89 11.71
CA ALA A 320 9.03 -10.14 12.31
C ALA A 320 8.30 -10.52 13.63
N PHE A 321 7.76 -9.54 14.36
CA PHE A 321 6.95 -9.75 15.58
C PHE A 321 5.44 -9.82 15.30
N THR A 322 5.00 -9.81 14.03
CA THR A 322 3.59 -9.98 13.69
C THR A 322 3.30 -11.46 13.42
N PHE A 323 2.47 -12.06 14.27
CA PHE A 323 2.05 -13.47 14.15
C PHE A 323 0.57 -13.60 13.81
N PHE A 324 -0.01 -12.58 13.20
CA PHE A 324 -1.42 -12.55 12.86
C PHE A 324 -1.64 -11.72 11.61
N ASP A 325 -2.73 -12.00 10.92
CA ASP A 325 -3.26 -11.15 9.87
C ASP A 325 -4.56 -10.49 10.34
N ASP A 326 -4.75 -9.24 9.95
CA ASP A 326 -5.94 -8.44 10.20
C ASP A 326 -6.59 -8.05 8.86
N TYR A 327 -7.44 -8.93 8.33
CA TYR A 327 -8.12 -8.73 7.06
C TYR A 327 -9.41 -7.94 7.30
N ARG A 328 -9.49 -6.73 6.75
CA ARG A 328 -10.67 -5.87 6.85
C ARG A 328 -11.49 -5.83 5.56
N GLY A 329 -10.93 -6.30 4.45
CA GLY A 329 -11.53 -6.27 3.11
C GLY A 329 -11.41 -4.90 2.45
N MET A 330 -12.20 -4.68 1.39
CA MET A 330 -12.26 -3.40 0.68
C MET A 330 -12.66 -2.22 1.61
N TYR A 331 -11.90 -1.13 1.57
CA TYR A 331 -12.25 0.11 2.27
C TYR A 331 -13.46 0.74 1.60
N SER A 332 -14.44 1.20 2.38
CA SER A 332 -15.70 1.70 1.83
C SER A 332 -15.59 3.09 1.23
N PHE A 333 -14.51 3.83 1.52
CA PHE A 333 -14.42 5.29 1.35
C PHE A 333 -15.53 6.07 2.08
N GLN A 334 -16.19 5.40 3.03
CA GLN A 334 -17.28 5.91 3.87
C GLN A 334 -16.98 5.66 5.36
N GLY A 335 -15.69 5.66 5.74
CA GLY A 335 -15.25 5.50 7.13
C GLY A 335 -15.25 4.07 7.69
N GLY A 336 -15.43 3.05 6.83
CA GLY A 336 -15.51 1.65 7.24
C GLY A 336 -14.96 0.69 6.18
N PHE A 337 -15.30 -0.59 6.31
CA PHE A 337 -14.92 -1.62 5.35
C PHE A 337 -16.15 -2.41 4.91
N CYS A 338 -16.08 -2.98 3.71
CA CYS A 338 -17.22 -3.64 3.07
C CYS A 338 -17.41 -5.09 3.48
N HIS A 339 -16.48 -5.65 4.25
CA HIS A 339 -16.45 -7.06 4.59
C HIS A 339 -16.38 -7.25 6.10
N GLU A 340 -16.80 -8.43 6.54
CA GLU A 340 -16.57 -8.86 7.92
C GLU A 340 -15.07 -8.97 8.18
N ARG A 341 -14.62 -8.35 9.28
CA ARG A 341 -13.21 -8.38 9.70
C ARG A 341 -12.81 -9.81 10.09
N LYS A 342 -11.77 -10.34 9.46
CA LYS A 342 -11.17 -11.64 9.78
C LYS A 342 -9.79 -11.46 10.43
N PHE A 343 -9.70 -11.87 11.69
CA PHE A 343 -8.46 -11.85 12.45
C PHE A 343 -7.92 -13.27 12.61
N VAL A 344 -6.77 -13.56 12.01
CA VAL A 344 -6.20 -14.92 11.98
C VAL A 344 -4.86 -14.91 12.70
N VAL A 345 -4.74 -15.69 13.77
CA VAL A 345 -3.46 -15.88 14.49
C VAL A 345 -2.72 -17.10 13.93
N HIS A 346 -1.48 -16.88 13.49
CA HIS A 346 -0.58 -17.90 12.96
C HIS A 346 0.14 -18.63 14.09
N TRP A 347 -0.58 -19.49 14.82
CA TRP A 347 -0.06 -20.20 15.99
C TRP A 347 1.23 -21.00 15.74
N LEU A 348 1.38 -21.58 14.54
CA LEU A 348 2.61 -22.30 14.17
C LEU A 348 3.80 -21.35 14.06
N SER A 349 3.60 -20.16 13.47
CA SER A 349 4.63 -19.11 13.40
C SER A 349 5.02 -18.63 14.79
N TYR A 350 4.02 -18.37 15.64
CA TYR A 350 4.25 -18.02 17.05
C TYR A 350 5.02 -19.11 17.82
N PHE A 351 4.65 -20.38 17.63
CA PHE A 351 5.35 -21.52 18.22
C PHE A 351 6.83 -21.55 17.81
N TYR A 352 7.12 -21.44 16.51
CA TYR A 352 8.50 -21.42 16.01
C TYR A 352 9.26 -20.20 16.52
N PHE A 353 8.63 -19.04 16.60
CA PHE A 353 9.24 -17.86 17.20
C PHE A 353 9.67 -18.11 18.66
N VAL A 354 8.78 -18.68 19.48
CA VAL A 354 9.11 -19.06 20.88
C VAL A 354 10.22 -20.11 20.91
N LEU A 355 10.16 -21.13 20.05
CA LEU A 355 11.19 -22.15 19.93
C LEU A 355 12.56 -21.54 19.60
N TYR A 356 12.63 -20.63 18.61
CA TYR A 356 13.87 -19.96 18.25
C TYR A 356 14.39 -19.05 19.35
N CYS A 357 13.51 -18.38 20.11
CA CYS A 357 13.89 -17.64 21.31
C CYS A 357 14.54 -18.55 22.35
N LEU A 358 14.00 -19.76 22.57
CA LEU A 358 14.56 -20.74 23.51
C LEU A 358 15.89 -21.34 23.01
N ILE A 359 16.00 -21.63 21.71
CA ILE A 359 17.25 -22.08 21.08
C ILE A 359 18.33 -20.99 21.25
N PHE A 360 18.00 -19.74 20.91
CA PHE A 360 18.90 -18.60 21.07
C PHE A 360 19.35 -18.43 22.53
N PHE A 361 18.42 -18.48 23.48
CA PHE A 361 18.74 -18.40 24.90
C PHE A 361 19.69 -19.53 25.34
N THR A 362 19.44 -20.75 24.85
CA THR A 362 20.29 -21.92 25.14
C THR A 362 21.71 -21.73 24.58
N LEU A 363 21.83 -21.29 23.33
CA LEU A 363 23.11 -20.99 22.69
C LEU A 363 23.85 -19.85 23.43
N TYR A 364 23.14 -18.80 23.86
CA TYR A 364 23.68 -17.74 24.70
C TYR A 364 24.23 -18.27 26.02
N GLU A 365 23.50 -19.14 26.72
CA GLU A 365 23.96 -19.74 27.97
C GLU A 365 25.20 -20.64 27.77
N LEU A 366 25.25 -21.40 26.67
CA LEU A 366 26.42 -22.20 26.30
C LEU A 366 27.64 -21.31 26.01
N ALA A 367 27.48 -20.29 25.17
CA ALA A 367 28.54 -19.34 24.86
C ALA A 367 29.04 -18.62 26.13
N ARG A 368 28.12 -18.18 26.99
CA ARG A 368 28.44 -17.56 28.29
C ARG A 368 29.24 -18.50 29.19
N LYS A 369 28.93 -19.80 29.23
CA LYS A 369 29.73 -20.80 29.97
C LYS A 369 31.15 -20.90 29.40
N VAL A 370 31.28 -21.01 28.08
CA VAL A 370 32.59 -21.10 27.39
C VAL A 370 33.44 -19.85 27.68
N VAL A 371 32.87 -18.65 27.55
CA VAL A 371 33.56 -17.39 27.83
C VAL A 371 34.02 -17.32 29.29
N LYS A 372 33.19 -17.75 30.25
CA LYS A 372 33.60 -17.81 31.67
C LYS A 372 34.76 -18.77 31.92
N LEU A 373 34.73 -19.95 31.30
CA LEU A 373 35.81 -20.94 31.42
C LEU A 373 37.11 -20.42 30.79
N ALA A 374 37.03 -19.81 29.60
CA ALA A 374 38.16 -19.19 28.93
C ALA A 374 38.75 -18.05 29.77
N TYR A 375 37.91 -17.18 30.32
CA TYR A 375 38.33 -16.09 31.19
C TYR A 375 38.97 -16.60 32.49
N ALA A 376 38.42 -17.64 33.12
CA ALA A 376 39.00 -18.26 34.30
C ALA A 376 40.40 -18.86 34.00
N LYS A 377 40.54 -19.59 32.88
CA LYS A 377 41.84 -20.11 32.43
C LYS A 377 42.85 -18.99 32.15
N TYR A 378 42.42 -17.92 31.49
CA TYR A 378 43.27 -16.74 31.24
C TYR A 378 43.72 -16.07 32.54
N LYS A 379 42.82 -15.88 33.50
CA LYS A 379 43.13 -15.29 34.81
C LYS A 379 44.09 -16.19 35.60
N MET A 380 43.92 -17.51 35.55
CA MET A 380 44.85 -18.46 36.17
C MET A 380 46.23 -18.46 35.48
N TRP A 381 46.27 -18.40 34.15
CA TRP A 381 47.53 -18.29 33.39
C TRP A 381 48.29 -17.00 33.70
N THR A 382 47.59 -15.85 33.72
CA THR A 382 48.20 -14.55 34.07
C THR A 382 48.68 -14.52 35.52
N TYR A 383 47.93 -15.09 36.46
CA TYR A 383 48.36 -15.25 37.86
C TYR A 383 49.63 -16.11 37.97
N ASN A 384 49.65 -17.28 37.33
CA ASN A 384 50.82 -18.17 37.32
C ASN A 384 52.04 -17.52 36.65
N ARG A 385 51.84 -16.75 35.57
CA ARG A 385 52.91 -15.98 34.91
C ARG A 385 53.46 -14.89 35.83
N ARG A 386 52.60 -14.12 36.52
CA ARG A 386 53.02 -13.10 37.50
C ARG A 386 53.79 -13.71 38.66
N ASN A 387 53.34 -14.85 39.20
CA ASN A 387 54.03 -15.55 40.28
C ASN A 387 55.36 -16.16 39.81
N ARG A 388 55.45 -16.66 38.58
CA ARG A 388 56.71 -17.15 38.02
C ARG A 388 57.73 -16.02 37.83
N LEU A 389 57.29 -14.84 37.37
CA LEU A 389 58.15 -13.65 37.27
C LEU A 389 58.64 -13.17 38.65
N ARG A 390 57.76 -13.10 39.66
CA ARG A 390 58.15 -12.78 41.05
C ARG A 390 59.16 -13.77 41.65
N ARG A 391 59.08 -15.05 41.29
CA ARG A 391 60.05 -16.08 41.72
C ARG A 391 61.40 -15.97 41.01
N LEU A 392 61.43 -15.39 39.81
CA LEU A 392 62.69 -15.12 39.09
C LEU A 392 63.37 -13.87 39.65
N ASP A 393 62.63 -12.80 39.97
CA ASP A 393 63.19 -11.61 40.64
C ASP A 393 63.73 -11.92 42.04
N SER A 394 63.08 -12.80 42.81
CA SER A 394 63.53 -13.20 44.16
C SER A 394 64.70 -14.20 44.18
N ASN A 395 65.06 -14.80 43.05
CA ASN A 395 66.28 -15.61 42.92
C ASN A 395 67.52 -14.78 42.57
N ASP A 396 67.36 -13.51 42.18
CA ASP A 396 68.47 -12.58 41.90
C ASP A 396 68.77 -11.65 43.10
N SER A 397 67.83 -11.56 44.06
CA SER A 397 68.02 -10.85 45.33
C SER A 397 67.83 -11.80 46.51
N GLY A 398 68.92 -12.38 47.00
CA GLY A 398 68.88 -13.24 48.17
C GLY A 398 68.52 -12.48 49.45
N HIS A 399 67.24 -12.41 49.83
CA HIS A 399 66.79 -12.43 51.24
C HIS A 399 65.27 -12.48 51.41
N ASN A 400 64.89 -13.15 52.51
CA ASN A 400 63.63 -13.13 53.26
C ASN A 400 62.34 -13.70 52.66
N ARG A 401 61.93 -14.83 53.26
CA ARG A 401 60.56 -15.36 53.25
C ARG A 401 59.69 -14.56 54.21
N GLU A 402 58.69 -13.87 53.68
CA GLU A 402 57.48 -13.53 54.43
C GLU A 402 56.29 -14.34 53.90
N HIS A 403 55.60 -14.99 54.83
CA HIS A 403 54.32 -15.66 54.60
C HIS A 403 53.25 -14.60 54.30
N TYR A 404 52.83 -14.49 53.04
CA TYR A 404 51.58 -13.82 52.69
C TYR A 404 50.46 -14.86 52.59
N THR A 405 49.52 -14.72 53.51
CA THR A 405 48.30 -15.49 53.71
C THR A 405 47.28 -15.30 52.59
N ASP A 406 46.46 -16.34 52.43
CA ASP A 406 45.29 -16.49 51.55
C ASP A 406 44.43 -15.23 51.42
N ILE A 407 44.44 -14.58 50.26
CA ILE A 407 43.33 -13.71 49.81
C ILE A 407 43.14 -13.86 48.29
N ASP A 408 41.89 -14.16 47.90
CA ASP A 408 41.28 -14.08 46.56
C ASP A 408 41.45 -15.22 45.54
N VAL A 409 41.28 -16.49 45.96
CA VAL A 409 41.01 -17.60 45.01
C VAL A 409 39.66 -18.31 45.26
N ILE A 410 38.84 -17.85 46.22
CA ILE A 410 37.62 -18.60 46.62
C ILE A 410 36.39 -18.33 45.74
N ASP A 411 36.36 -17.30 44.89
CA ASP A 411 35.16 -16.97 44.11
C ASP A 411 35.19 -17.42 42.64
N MET A 412 36.10 -18.34 42.28
CA MET A 412 36.19 -18.89 40.92
C MET A 412 36.41 -20.39 40.91
N GLU A 413 35.37 -21.16 41.23
CA GLU A 413 35.25 -22.54 40.76
C GLU A 413 33.96 -22.69 39.94
N PRO A 414 33.99 -23.57 38.90
CA PRO A 414 32.94 -23.71 37.89
C PRO A 414 31.54 -24.03 38.43
#